data_AF-A0A535QU19-F1
#
_entry.id   AF-A0A535QU19-F1
#
_cell.length_a   1.000
_cell.length_b   1.000
_cell.length_c   1.000
_cell.angle_alpha   90.00
_cell.angle_beta   90.00
_cell.angle_gamma   90.00
#
_symmetry.space_group_name_H-M   'P 1'
#
loop_
_entity.id
_entity.type
_entity.pdbx_description
1 polymer ?
#
loop_
_entity_poly.entity_id
_entity_poly.type
_entity_poly.pdbx_seq_one_letter_code
_entity_poly.pdbx_strand_id
1 'polypeptide(L)' 'MIRPEEVWMPTVIDRSRVREMLEGGAQLVEVLSRAEYDEEHLPGAISIPLRELDRTTTSQLDKTRPVISYCYDSQ' A
#
# COMPACT_ATOMS: atom_id res chain seq x y z
N MET A 1 -11.11 -24.44 -5.10
CA MET A 1 -12.21 -23.60 -5.63
C MET A 1 -12.46 -22.52 -4.60
N ILE A 2 -11.99 -21.30 -4.84
CA ILE A 2 -12.32 -20.12 -4.02
C ILE A 2 -13.72 -19.69 -4.45
N ARG A 3 -14.60 -19.39 -3.49
CA ARG A 3 -15.96 -18.98 -3.79
C ARG A 3 -15.98 -17.52 -4.28
N PRO A 4 -16.83 -17.17 -5.25
CA PRO A 4 -16.87 -15.83 -5.83
C PRO A 4 -17.24 -14.71 -4.84
N GLU A 5 -17.75 -15.03 -3.65
CA GLU A 5 -17.96 -14.06 -2.55
C GLU A 5 -16.70 -13.75 -1.72
N GLU A 6 -15.60 -14.50 -1.84
CA GLU A 6 -14.31 -14.21 -1.20
C GLU A 6 -13.40 -13.32 -2.07
N VAL A 7 -13.98 -12.28 -2.68
CA VAL A 7 -13.19 -11.19 -3.24
C VAL A 7 -12.61 -10.43 -2.03
N TRP A 8 -11.30 -10.56 -1.83
CA TRP A 8 -10.57 -9.81 -0.80
C TRP A 8 -10.55 -8.33 -1.18
N MET A 9 -11.66 -7.64 -0.93
CA MET A 9 -11.75 -6.20 -1.01
C MET A 9 -10.75 -5.59 -0.02
N PRO A 10 -9.95 -4.60 -0.43
CA PRO A 10 -9.14 -3.86 0.51
C PRO A 10 -10.04 -3.23 1.58
N THR A 11 -9.60 -3.28 2.84
CA THR A 11 -10.31 -2.63 3.94
C THR A 11 -9.90 -1.18 4.02
N VAL A 12 -10.87 -0.27 3.87
CA VAL A 12 -10.62 1.16 4.09
C VAL A 12 -10.41 1.41 5.57
N ILE A 13 -9.34 2.12 5.92
CA ILE A 13 -8.97 2.47 7.29
C ILE A 13 -8.73 3.97 7.41
N ASP A 14 -8.92 4.51 8.61
CA ASP A 14 -8.64 5.91 8.90
C ASP A 14 -7.16 6.15 9.29
N ARG A 15 -6.81 7.43 9.43
CA ARG A 15 -5.44 7.87 9.79
C ARG A 15 -4.97 7.36 11.14
N SER A 16 -5.86 7.22 12.13
CA SER A 16 -5.49 6.71 13.46
C SER A 16 -5.09 5.24 13.35
N ARG A 17 -5.85 4.46 12.58
CA ARG A 17 -5.56 3.05 12.33
C ARG A 17 -4.27 2.87 11.53
N VAL A 18 -3.98 3.74 10.56
CA VAL A 18 -2.69 3.73 9.84
C VAL A 18 -1.53 3.86 10.84
N ARG A 19 -1.58 4.82 11.77
CA ARG A 19 -0.50 5.03 12.77
C ARG A 19 -0.28 3.80 13.65
N GLU A 20 -1.35 3.23 14.19
CA GLU A 20 -1.29 2.01 15.01
C GLU A 20 -0.67 0.85 14.24
N MET A 21 -1.08 0.67 12.98
CA MET A 21 -0.55 -0.41 12.15
C MET A 21 0.93 -0.20 11.81
N LEU A 22 1.38 1.04 11.59
CA LEU A 22 2.80 1.35 11.37
C LEU A 22 3.64 1.09 12.63
N GLU A 23 3.14 1.41 13.81
CA GLU A 23 3.78 1.04 15.09
C GLU A 23 3.88 -0.49 15.26
N GLY A 24 2.88 -1.23 14.77
CA GLY A 24 2.88 -2.68 14.68
C GLY A 24 3.72 -3.27 13.54
N GLY A 25 4.44 -2.44 12.78
CA GLY A 25 5.31 -2.88 11.69
C GLY A 25 4.60 -3.10 10.35
N ALA A 26 3.47 -2.48 10.07
CA ALA A 26 2.91 -2.49 8.72
C ALA A 26 3.89 -1.84 7.70
N GLN A 27 3.70 -2.19 6.43
CA GLN A 27 4.41 -1.60 5.29
C GLN A 27 3.49 -0.59 4.62
N LEU A 28 3.99 0.62 4.41
CA LEU A 28 3.24 1.70 3.74
C LEU A 28 3.67 1.77 2.28
N VAL A 29 2.72 1.77 1.35
CA VAL A 29 2.96 1.78 -0.09
C VAL A 29 2.28 2.99 -0.71
N GLU A 30 3.08 3.86 -1.30
CA GLU A 30 2.60 4.96 -2.15
C GLU A 30 2.44 4.44 -3.58
N VAL A 31 1.26 4.67 -4.16
CA VAL A 31 0.91 4.17 -5.50
C VAL A 31 0.86 5.24 -6.58
N LEU A 32 1.15 6.49 -6.23
CA LEU A 32 1.32 7.58 -7.19
C LEU A 32 2.57 7.41 -8.06
N SER A 33 2.72 8.29 -9.06
CA SER A 33 3.90 8.26 -9.91
C SER A 33 5.18 8.47 -9.10
N ARG A 34 6.31 7.99 -9.64
CA ARG A 34 7.61 8.21 -9.00
C ARG A 34 7.93 9.70 -8.81
N ALA A 35 7.51 10.56 -9.74
CA ALA A 35 7.69 11.99 -9.63
C ALA A 35 6.92 12.60 -8.45
N GLU A 36 5.67 12.19 -8.23
CA GLU A 36 4.87 12.64 -7.09
C GLU A 36 5.44 12.14 -5.77
N TYR A 37 5.88 10.86 -5.72
CA TYR A 37 6.58 10.32 -4.56
C TYR A 37 7.85 11.13 -4.23
N ASP A 38 8.68 11.45 -5.23
CA ASP A 38 9.91 12.20 -5.03
C ASP A 38 9.65 13.66 -4.61
N GLU A 39 8.50 14.24 -4.98
CA GLU A 39 8.05 15.58 -4.54
C GLU A 39 7.61 15.57 -3.07
N GLU A 40 6.68 14.67 -2.70
CA GLU A 40 6.22 14.50 -1.33
C GLU A 40 5.72 13.06 -1.09
N HIS A 41 6.12 12.47 0.03
CA HIS A 41 5.61 11.17 0.48
C HIS A 41 5.66 11.05 2.00
N LEU A 42 4.88 10.12 2.55
CA LEU A 42 4.91 9.81 3.97
C LEU A 42 6.25 9.13 4.33
N PRO A 43 6.90 9.51 5.45
CA PRO A 43 8.17 8.91 5.85
C PRO A 43 8.12 7.38 5.93
N GLY A 44 9.09 6.72 5.29
CA GLY A 44 9.18 5.25 5.27
C GLY A 44 8.23 4.55 4.29
N ALA A 45 7.48 5.30 3.48
CA ALA A 45 6.71 4.72 2.39
C ALA A 45 7.62 4.04 1.36
N ILE A 46 7.10 2.98 0.73
CA ILE A 46 7.71 2.29 -0.40
C ILE A 46 6.99 2.77 -1.66
N SER A 47 7.72 3.30 -2.64
CA SER A 47 7.15 3.69 -3.93
C SER A 47 6.90 2.46 -4.80
N ILE A 48 5.63 2.17 -5.09
CA ILE A 48 5.21 1.18 -6.10
C ILE A 48 4.09 1.82 -6.92
N PRO A 49 4.42 2.56 -8.00
CA PRO A 49 3.42 3.23 -8.81
C PRO A 49 2.35 2.26 -9.31
N LEU A 50 1.08 2.69 -9.31
CA LEU A 50 -0.07 1.83 -9.65
C LEU A 50 0.07 1.18 -11.04
N ARG A 51 0.65 1.91 -12.00
CA ARG A 51 0.91 1.43 -13.37
C ARG A 51 1.98 0.33 -13.44
N GLU A 52 2.82 0.22 -12.42
CA GLU A 52 3.92 -0.74 -12.30
C GLU A 52 3.61 -1.81 -11.24
N LEU A 53 2.45 -1.77 -10.60
CA LEU A 53 2.08 -2.66 -9.51
C LEU A 53 1.82 -4.08 -10.03
N ASP A 54 2.80 -4.95 -9.82
CA ASP A 54 2.78 -6.33 -10.31
C ASP A 54 3.53 -7.28 -9.34
N ARG A 55 3.72 -8.54 -9.74
CA ARG A 55 4.39 -9.55 -8.91
C ARG A 55 5.89 -9.26 -8.71
N THR A 56 6.52 -8.58 -9.65
CA THR A 56 7.93 -8.20 -9.59
C THR A 56 8.10 -7.02 -8.66
N THR A 57 7.34 -5.94 -8.82
CA THR A 57 7.47 -4.74 -7.98
C THR A 57 7.02 -4.99 -6.54
N THR A 58 6.05 -5.89 -6.32
CA THR A 58 5.62 -6.31 -4.97
C THR A 58 6.53 -7.36 -4.33
N SER A 59 7.55 -7.89 -5.02
CA SER A 59 8.43 -8.92 -4.44
C SER A 59 9.30 -8.41 -3.30
N GLN A 60 9.48 -7.09 -3.20
CA GLN A 60 10.19 -6.44 -2.10
C GLN A 60 9.38 -6.38 -0.80
N LEU A 61 8.07 -6.60 -0.87
CA LEU A 61 7.19 -6.55 0.31
C LEU A 61 7.29 -7.85 1.11
N ASP A 62 7.40 -7.72 2.43
CA ASP A 62 7.31 -8.83 3.35
C ASP A 62 5.86 -9.32 3.46
N LYS A 63 5.60 -10.54 2.97
CA LYS A 63 4.25 -11.13 2.94
C LYS A 63 3.72 -11.53 4.33
N THR A 64 4.55 -11.47 5.36
CA THR A 64 4.17 -11.76 6.75
C THR A 64 3.67 -10.52 7.49
N ARG A 65 3.83 -9.33 6.91
CA ARG A 65 3.46 -8.05 7.52
C ARG A 65 2.28 -7.41 6.77
N PRO A 66 1.39 -6.68 7.48
CA PRO A 66 0.32 -5.94 6.81
C PRO A 66 0.86 -4.94 5.78
N VAL A 67 0.13 -4.74 4.68
CA VAL A 67 0.43 -3.74 3.65
C VAL A 67 -0.69 -2.72 3.61
N ILE A 68 -0.34 -1.44 3.65
CA ILE A 68 -1.26 -0.31 3.54
C ILE A 68 -0.91 0.42 2.24
N SER A 69 -1.78 0.37 1.24
CA SER A 69 -1.68 1.26 0.08
C SER A 69 -2.33 2.60 0.39
N TYR A 70 -1.71 3.71 0.00
CA TYR A 70 -2.30 5.04 0.06
C TYR A 70 -1.93 5.85 -1.19
N CYS A 71 -2.71 6.88 -1.46
CA CYS A 71 -2.46 7.96 -2.42
C CYS A 71 -3.29 9.18 -1.95
N TYR A 72 -3.09 10.35 -2.57
CA TYR A 72 -3.88 11.55 -2.24
C TYR A 72 -5.07 11.79 -3.19
N ASP A 73 -5.16 11.05 -4.31
CA ASP A 73 -6.17 11.23 -5.35
C ASP A 73 -6.91 9.90 -5.69
N SER A 74 -7.60 9.85 -6.83
CA SER A 74 -8.51 8.75 -7.20
C SER A 74 -8.09 8.03 -8.50
N GLN A 75 -6.79 7.81 -8.68
CA GLN A 75 -6.20 7.23 -9.90
C GLN A 75 -6.64 5.78 -10.19
#